data_AF-A0AAD1X6M5-F1
#
_entry.id   AF-A0AAD1X6M5-F1
#
_cell.length_a   1.000
_cell.length_b   1.000
_cell.length_c   1.000
_cell.angle_alpha   90.00
_cell.angle_beta   90.00
_cell.angle_gamma   90.00
#
_symmetry.space_group_name_H-M   'P 1'
#
loop_
_entity.id
_entity.type
_entity.pdbx_description
1 polymer ?
#
loop_
_entity_poly.entity_id
_entity_poly.type
_entity_poly.pdbx_seq_one_letter_code
_entity_poly.pdbx_strand_id
1 'polypeptide(L)'
;MTDHPLTPDPVKQYIDEQKIEIVMNTGINKILRERPSDALSALAVYLTSNAEKKAIFSKFECEETIIGGKYHSFNTQVFIDFAGEVKCRHIHNYTFENEDYTDSDEGNQTFMEQVIKAMEIITNEINPLLAGQDLSIVKKTDMILQRFFEEKYALSKAEGEGEETPEDPIPGKIAIKVASEALIHGIAKCYDDYNTYDSYGTLMTGSKVDPSSFTKLMVTVLEVPRAGGAGGKVPAGKMKFSSLYLILTPAPGVKLLQTFVKIQKAIHANINATKVGLNGYKLQGNGAYFNASDNITECLKLLEDAINSTGCNSDEHTVATIGFNSEPEAYYNSEQNKYDIEGPKNLFDAGMFVDWYIKLLNDHPLVSYLEDPFAEKEGYQLLPQKLQEAGLDQRVKFGLRNFHKGNLETLKIHTEFIEKEEEDEAEGEEEKKEEAPEGEGEQPAEEEKKETPEGEGEGDKEPEDPNKDKFYANILHVDRTHYKLFSDFLDFQSYGNTQKGERKQRVIIQDNFYESSNSDIIDLALGLNAAYVNIKGINNSTKLAKVLRYNTVSSRLLKLADSE
;
A
#
# COMPACT_ATOMS: atom_id res chain seq x y z
N MET A 1 -12.37 6.92 42.00
CA MET A 1 -11.91 8.33 42.17
C MET A 1 -12.92 9.32 41.59
N THR A 2 -13.51 9.02 40.43
CA THR A 2 -14.57 9.77 39.74
C THR A 2 -15.89 9.77 40.51
N ASP A 3 -16.24 8.67 41.18
CA ASP A 3 -17.49 8.57 41.98
C ASP A 3 -17.44 9.33 43.32
N HIS A 4 -16.28 9.87 43.70
CA HIS A 4 -16.16 10.54 44.99
C HIS A 4 -16.91 11.89 44.94
N PRO A 5 -17.84 12.17 45.87
CA PRO A 5 -18.72 13.34 45.80
C PRO A 5 -17.99 14.68 45.93
N LEU A 6 -16.73 14.66 46.40
CA LEU A 6 -15.88 15.86 46.51
C LEU A 6 -14.95 16.08 45.31
N THR A 7 -14.92 15.19 44.31
CA THR A 7 -14.11 15.39 43.10
C THR A 7 -14.82 16.40 42.20
N PRO A 8 -14.21 17.54 41.85
CA PRO A 8 -14.81 18.51 40.93
C PRO A 8 -15.00 17.91 39.52
N ASP A 9 -16.04 18.30 38.80
CA ASP A 9 -16.33 17.76 37.46
C ASP A 9 -15.17 17.91 36.45
N PRO A 10 -14.41 19.02 36.39
CA PRO A 10 -13.23 19.11 35.53
C PRO A 10 -12.15 18.06 35.86
N VAL A 11 -12.03 17.69 37.14
CA VAL A 11 -11.09 16.65 37.57
C VAL A 11 -11.61 15.27 37.20
N LYS A 12 -12.93 15.02 37.31
CA LYS A 12 -13.54 13.77 36.83
C LYS A 12 -13.33 13.61 35.33
N GLN A 13 -13.62 14.64 34.55
CA GLN A 13 -13.40 14.66 33.11
C GLN A 13 -11.94 14.36 32.78
N TYR A 14 -10.98 14.96 33.47
CA TYR A 14 -9.57 14.65 33.28
C TYR A 14 -9.23 13.19 33.64
N ILE A 15 -9.75 12.66 34.75
CA ILE A 15 -9.55 11.25 35.16
C ILE A 15 -10.10 10.30 34.10
N ASP A 16 -11.28 10.58 33.56
CA ASP A 16 -11.97 9.77 32.56
C ASP A 16 -11.25 9.86 31.19
N GLU A 17 -10.94 11.07 30.73
CA GLU A 17 -10.23 11.33 29.48
C GLU A 17 -8.84 10.69 29.44
N GLN A 18 -8.11 10.70 30.57
CA GLN A 18 -6.78 10.08 30.68
C GLN A 18 -6.85 8.62 31.14
N LYS A 19 -8.06 8.07 31.34
CA LYS A 19 -8.32 6.70 31.83
C LYS A 19 -7.51 6.34 33.08
N ILE A 20 -7.29 7.31 33.98
CA ILE A 20 -6.35 7.18 35.11
C ILE A 20 -6.72 5.99 36.00
N GLU A 21 -8.01 5.79 36.27
CA GLU A 21 -8.46 4.68 37.11
C GLU A 21 -8.19 3.31 36.48
N ILE A 22 -8.48 3.16 35.19
CA ILE A 22 -8.26 1.91 34.46
C ILE A 22 -6.78 1.57 34.46
N VAL A 23 -5.93 2.56 34.15
CA VAL A 23 -4.48 2.40 34.10
C VAL A 23 -3.93 2.09 35.51
N MET A 24 -4.35 2.82 36.55
CA MET A 24 -3.91 2.55 37.92
C MET A 24 -4.34 1.16 38.40
N ASN A 25 -5.61 0.78 38.21
CA ASN A 25 -6.11 -0.51 38.67
C ASN A 25 -5.39 -1.67 37.96
N THR A 26 -5.18 -1.57 36.66
CA THR A 26 -4.45 -2.58 35.88
C THR A 26 -3.00 -2.67 36.34
N GLY A 27 -2.35 -1.51 36.57
CA GLY A 27 -0.99 -1.43 37.08
C GLY A 27 -0.84 -2.07 38.45
N ILE A 28 -1.69 -1.70 39.42
CA ILE A 28 -1.69 -2.27 40.77
C ILE A 28 -1.89 -3.79 40.70
N ASN A 29 -2.86 -4.27 39.92
CA ASN A 29 -3.11 -5.70 39.75
C ASN A 29 -1.91 -6.45 39.16
N LYS A 30 -1.20 -5.84 38.21
CA LYS A 30 0.05 -6.40 37.65
C LYS A 30 1.14 -6.50 38.74
N ILE A 31 1.36 -5.43 39.50
CA ILE A 31 2.35 -5.41 40.59
C ILE A 31 2.02 -6.44 41.67
N LEU A 32 0.75 -6.59 42.05
CA LEU A 32 0.32 -7.59 43.01
C LEU A 32 0.57 -9.02 42.53
N ARG A 33 0.48 -9.25 41.21
CA ARG A 33 0.74 -10.56 40.58
C ARG A 33 2.24 -10.86 40.50
N GLU A 34 3.04 -9.91 40.04
CA GLU A 34 4.48 -10.10 39.80
C GLU A 34 5.32 -9.98 41.08
N ARG A 35 4.81 -9.28 42.10
CA ARG A 35 5.48 -9.02 43.38
C ARG A 35 6.94 -8.58 43.24
N PRO A 36 7.23 -7.54 42.44
CA PRO A 36 8.60 -7.05 42.30
C PRO A 36 9.13 -6.55 43.64
N SER A 37 10.46 -6.62 43.83
CA SER A 37 11.13 -6.17 45.06
C SER A 37 10.91 -4.68 45.35
N ASP A 38 10.64 -3.87 44.32
CA ASP A 38 10.27 -2.47 44.42
C ASP A 38 8.95 -2.20 43.69
N ALA A 39 7.85 -2.38 44.41
CA ALA A 39 6.49 -2.22 43.90
C ALA A 39 6.17 -0.80 43.41
N LEU A 40 6.71 0.23 44.06
CA LEU A 40 6.40 1.62 43.74
C LEU A 40 7.12 2.06 42.47
N SER A 41 8.41 1.74 42.32
CA SER A 41 9.14 2.02 41.09
C SER A 41 8.55 1.27 39.90
N ALA A 42 8.16 0.01 40.09
CA ALA A 42 7.51 -0.77 39.05
C ALA A 42 6.13 -0.22 38.67
N LEU A 43 5.34 0.26 39.65
CA LEU A 43 4.07 0.94 39.37
C LEU A 43 4.29 2.26 38.64
N ALA A 44 5.26 3.08 39.05
CA ALA A 44 5.58 4.34 38.38
C ALA A 44 5.97 4.11 36.91
N VAL A 45 6.84 3.13 36.64
CA VAL A 45 7.19 2.71 35.27
C VAL A 45 5.94 2.29 34.51
N TYR A 46 5.07 1.46 35.12
CA TYR A 46 3.82 1.05 34.49
C TYR A 46 2.93 2.25 34.13
N LEU A 47 2.70 3.17 35.07
CA LEU A 47 1.88 4.36 34.83
C LEU A 47 2.48 5.25 33.74
N THR A 48 3.79 5.48 33.74
CA THR A 48 4.46 6.28 32.69
C THR A 48 4.43 5.59 31.32
N SER A 49 4.46 4.26 31.28
CA SER A 49 4.34 3.48 30.04
C SER A 49 2.91 3.40 29.50
N ASN A 50 1.90 3.50 30.36
CA ASN A 50 0.48 3.35 29.99
C ASN A 50 -0.31 4.67 30.05
N ALA A 51 0.30 5.77 30.48
CA ALA A 51 -0.30 7.09 30.34
C ALA A 51 -0.59 7.35 28.86
N GLU A 52 -1.78 7.82 28.55
CA GLU A 52 -2.18 8.12 27.18
C GLU A 52 -1.32 9.28 26.65
N LYS A 53 -0.30 8.93 25.86
CA LYS A 53 0.58 9.92 25.23
C LYS A 53 -0.06 10.37 23.94
N LYS A 54 -0.50 11.62 23.91
CA LYS A 54 -1.02 12.26 22.70
C LYS A 54 0.14 12.88 21.93
N ALA A 55 0.14 12.65 20.63
CA ALA A 55 1.02 13.34 19.70
C ALA A 55 0.37 14.68 19.34
N ILE A 56 0.89 15.78 19.87
CA ILE A 56 0.37 17.11 19.60
C ILE A 56 1.27 17.80 18.58
N PHE A 57 0.70 18.27 17.47
CA PHE A 57 1.47 18.97 16.46
C PHE A 57 2.03 20.29 17.00
N SER A 58 3.32 20.53 16.76
CA SER A 58 3.98 21.79 17.10
C SER A 58 4.21 22.65 15.87
N LYS A 59 5.01 22.16 14.91
CA LYS A 59 5.34 22.89 13.67
C LYS A 59 5.99 22.00 12.61
N PHE A 60 6.01 22.49 11.39
CA PHE A 60 6.89 22.09 10.30
C PHE A 60 8.00 23.11 10.09
N GLU A 61 9.16 22.64 9.68
CA GLU A 61 10.22 23.44 9.08
C GLU A 61 10.57 22.85 7.70
N CYS A 62 10.51 23.67 6.66
CA CYS A 62 10.81 23.24 5.29
C CYS A 62 12.14 23.83 4.83
N GLU A 63 12.99 23.01 4.20
CA GLU A 63 14.27 23.42 3.62
C GLU A 63 14.44 22.81 2.24
N GLU A 64 14.89 23.61 1.27
CA GLU A 64 15.22 23.10 -0.07
C GLU A 64 16.39 22.10 0.02
N THR A 65 16.33 21.03 -0.77
CA THR A 65 17.43 20.07 -0.87
C THR A 65 17.63 19.61 -2.31
N ILE A 66 18.74 18.92 -2.57
CA ILE A 66 19.08 18.39 -3.89
C ILE A 66 19.35 16.90 -3.78
N ILE A 67 18.58 16.10 -4.52
CA ILE A 67 18.69 14.65 -4.59
C ILE A 67 19.55 14.26 -5.80
N GLY A 68 20.49 13.35 -5.58
CA GLY A 68 21.39 12.86 -6.64
C GLY A 68 22.27 13.94 -7.26
N GLY A 69 22.42 15.10 -6.59
CA GLY A 69 23.17 16.25 -7.07
C GLY A 69 22.56 16.95 -8.29
N LYS A 70 21.30 16.65 -8.66
CA LYS A 70 20.66 17.15 -9.88
C LYS A 70 19.20 17.56 -9.72
N TYR A 71 18.46 16.87 -8.86
CA TYR A 71 17.01 17.05 -8.78
C TYR A 71 16.68 17.85 -7.53
N HIS A 72 15.99 18.96 -7.70
CA HIS A 72 15.53 19.74 -6.57
C HIS A 72 14.39 19.02 -5.85
N SER A 73 14.42 19.14 -4.55
CA SER A 73 13.53 18.50 -3.59
C SER A 73 13.42 19.43 -2.39
N PHE A 74 12.64 19.06 -1.38
CA PHE A 74 12.68 19.73 -0.11
C PHE A 74 12.45 18.75 1.04
N ASN A 75 13.06 19.10 2.17
CA ASN A 75 12.94 18.40 3.42
C ASN A 75 11.89 19.10 4.27
N THR A 76 10.92 18.35 4.76
CA THR A 76 9.94 18.81 5.75
C THR A 76 10.23 18.12 7.07
N GLN A 77 10.76 18.89 8.01
CA GLN A 77 10.97 18.47 9.38
C GLN A 77 9.67 18.64 10.17
N VAL A 78 9.21 17.60 10.85
CA VAL A 78 7.99 17.64 11.66
C VAL A 78 8.34 17.62 13.15
N PHE A 79 7.87 18.65 13.87
CA PHE A 79 8.02 18.78 15.30
C PHE A 79 6.71 18.42 15.99
N ILE A 80 6.78 17.46 16.91
CA ILE A 80 5.62 16.95 17.66
C ILE A 80 5.96 17.02 19.15
N ASP A 81 5.05 17.62 19.93
CA ASP A 81 5.02 17.47 21.38
C ASP A 81 4.47 16.08 21.69
N PHE A 82 5.31 15.25 22.30
CA PHE A 82 4.91 13.94 22.77
C PHE A 82 5.46 13.72 24.16
N ALA A 83 4.55 13.55 25.12
CA ALA A 83 4.85 13.49 26.55
C ALA A 83 5.48 14.78 27.13
N GLY A 84 5.05 15.96 26.65
CA GLY A 84 5.48 17.27 27.16
C GLY A 84 6.83 17.73 26.61
N GLU A 85 7.30 17.11 25.52
CA GLU A 85 8.56 17.41 24.89
C GLU A 85 8.38 17.56 23.37
N VAL A 86 8.60 18.79 22.89
CA VAL A 86 8.64 19.13 21.47
C VAL A 86 9.99 18.71 20.89
N LYS A 87 9.96 17.77 19.94
CA LYS A 87 11.15 17.28 19.23
C LYS A 87 10.88 17.20 17.73
N CYS A 88 11.91 17.39 16.91
CA CYS A 88 11.87 16.96 15.52
C CYS A 88 11.80 15.42 15.50
N ARG A 89 10.66 14.87 15.07
CA ARG A 89 10.42 13.42 15.07
C ARG A 89 10.78 12.77 13.75
N HIS A 90 10.65 13.50 12.66
CA HIS A 90 10.92 12.96 11.33
C HIS A 90 11.33 14.08 10.36
N ILE A 91 12.17 13.72 9.38
CA ILE A 91 12.57 14.56 8.26
C ILE A 91 12.09 13.86 7.00
N HIS A 92 11.00 14.37 6.43
CA HIS A 92 10.41 13.85 5.22
C HIS A 92 11.12 14.47 4.03
N ASN A 93 11.66 13.65 3.13
CA ASN A 93 12.27 14.11 1.89
C ASN A 93 11.21 13.94 0.80
N TYR A 94 10.60 15.03 0.34
CA TYR A 94 9.63 14.91 -0.74
C TYR A 94 10.36 14.79 -2.07
N THR A 95 10.22 13.64 -2.71
CA THR A 95 10.85 13.36 -3.99
C THR A 95 9.79 13.24 -5.07
N PHE A 96 10.12 13.74 -6.24
CA PHE A 96 9.20 13.83 -7.35
C PHE A 96 9.39 12.65 -8.30
N GLU A 97 8.32 12.27 -8.98
CA GLU A 97 8.38 11.27 -10.04
C GLU A 97 8.72 11.95 -11.37
N ASN A 98 9.23 11.20 -12.34
CA ASN A 98 9.56 11.77 -13.67
C ASN A 98 8.32 12.37 -14.35
N GLU A 99 7.13 11.86 -14.03
CA GLU A 99 5.85 12.34 -14.54
C GLU A 99 5.47 13.72 -13.98
N ASP A 100 6.02 14.15 -12.84
CA ASP A 100 5.79 15.50 -12.28
C ASP A 100 6.60 16.58 -13.03
N TYR A 101 7.58 16.18 -13.84
CA TYR A 101 8.47 17.07 -14.60
C TYR A 101 8.02 17.27 -16.05
N THR A 102 6.75 17.05 -16.40
CA THR A 102 6.28 17.22 -17.79
C THR A 102 6.80 18.52 -18.37
N ASP A 103 7.47 18.41 -19.53
CA ASP A 103 8.06 19.50 -20.32
C ASP A 103 6.94 20.47 -20.74
N SER A 104 6.46 21.32 -19.82
CA SER A 104 5.60 22.43 -20.18
C SER A 104 6.49 23.47 -20.86
N ASP A 105 6.77 23.24 -22.15
CA ASP A 105 7.43 24.19 -23.04
C ASP A 105 6.67 25.54 -23.12
N GLU A 106 5.42 25.57 -22.64
CA GLU A 106 4.52 26.71 -22.70
C GLU A 106 4.07 27.16 -21.30
N GLY A 107 4.94 27.84 -20.53
CA GLY A 107 4.47 28.66 -19.41
C GLY A 107 5.32 28.76 -18.14
N ASN A 108 6.61 29.11 -18.25
CA ASN A 108 7.46 29.92 -17.34
C ASN A 108 7.41 29.85 -15.80
N GLN A 109 6.55 29.07 -15.15
CA GLN A 109 6.76 28.74 -13.74
C GLN A 109 7.68 27.55 -13.70
N THR A 110 8.94 27.82 -13.38
CA THR A 110 9.90 26.73 -13.20
C THR A 110 9.33 25.78 -12.14
N PHE A 111 9.49 24.48 -12.33
CA PHE A 111 9.11 23.48 -11.32
C PHE A 111 9.54 23.89 -9.90
N MET A 112 10.71 24.53 -9.80
CA MET A 112 11.22 25.15 -8.57
C MET A 112 10.28 26.14 -7.90
N GLU A 113 9.60 26.98 -8.67
CA GLU A 113 8.63 27.93 -8.12
C GLU A 113 7.43 27.20 -7.52
N GLN A 114 7.01 26.06 -8.07
CA GLN A 114 5.93 25.25 -7.49
C GLN A 114 6.37 24.63 -6.16
N VAL A 115 7.62 24.17 -6.09
CA VAL A 115 8.21 23.63 -4.85
C VAL A 115 8.29 24.69 -3.76
N ILE A 116 8.84 25.87 -4.10
CA ILE A 116 8.97 26.99 -3.16
C ILE A 116 7.59 27.41 -2.64
N LYS A 117 6.59 27.53 -3.53
CA LYS A 117 5.22 27.84 -3.13
C LYS A 117 4.62 26.76 -2.22
N ALA A 118 4.87 25.49 -2.47
CA ALA A 118 4.41 24.41 -1.59
C ALA A 118 5.04 24.53 -0.19
N MET A 119 6.33 24.84 -0.09
CA MET A 119 7.02 25.09 1.19
C MET A 119 6.43 26.30 1.93
N GLU A 120 6.10 27.38 1.20
CA GLU A 120 5.45 28.56 1.76
C GLU A 120 4.05 28.24 2.29
N ILE A 121 3.25 27.46 1.56
CA ILE A 121 1.92 27.00 2.01
C ILE A 121 2.06 26.17 3.29
N ILE A 122 3.01 25.24 3.35
CA ILE A 122 3.25 24.44 4.56
C ILE A 122 3.61 25.35 5.75
N THR A 123 4.54 26.27 5.54
CA THR A 123 5.13 27.09 6.60
C THR A 123 4.18 28.17 7.12
N ASN A 124 3.46 28.84 6.21
CA ASN A 124 2.65 30.02 6.53
C ASN A 124 1.17 29.68 6.75
N GLU A 125 0.67 28.58 6.19
CA GLU A 125 -0.76 28.26 6.21
C GLU A 125 -1.07 26.96 6.95
N ILE A 126 -0.37 25.86 6.64
CA ILE A 126 -0.63 24.56 7.29
C ILE A 126 -0.13 24.55 8.74
N ASN A 127 1.02 25.18 9.04
CA ASN A 127 1.52 25.31 10.41
C ASN A 127 0.50 25.89 11.40
N PRO A 128 -0.05 27.11 11.18
CA PRO A 128 -1.04 27.66 12.09
C PRO A 128 -2.35 26.87 12.09
N LEU A 129 -2.72 26.22 10.98
CA LEU A 129 -3.91 25.36 10.90
C LEU A 129 -3.80 24.15 11.84
N LEU A 130 -2.63 23.51 11.90
CA LEU A 130 -2.41 22.29 12.68
C LEU A 130 -1.86 22.54 14.09
N ALA A 131 -1.42 23.76 14.43
CA ALA A 131 -0.83 24.09 15.73
C ALA A 131 -1.71 23.63 16.90
N GLY A 132 -1.17 22.77 17.77
CA GLY A 132 -1.87 22.26 18.95
C GLY A 132 -2.91 21.17 18.66
N GLN A 133 -3.05 20.72 17.41
CA GLN A 133 -3.95 19.62 17.06
C GLN A 133 -3.42 18.28 17.57
N ASP A 134 -4.34 17.44 18.04
CA ASP A 134 -4.08 16.04 18.37
C ASP A 134 -3.98 15.21 17.08
N LEU A 135 -2.83 14.57 16.91
CA LEU A 135 -2.46 13.76 15.75
C LEU A 135 -2.77 12.27 15.93
N SER A 136 -3.40 11.86 17.04
CA SER A 136 -3.65 10.45 17.34
C SER A 136 -4.62 9.78 16.35
N ILE A 137 -5.37 10.55 15.55
CA ILE A 137 -6.32 10.06 14.54
C ILE A 137 -5.93 10.61 13.17
N VAL A 138 -5.14 9.84 12.42
CA VAL A 138 -4.60 10.20 11.10
C VAL A 138 -5.68 10.72 10.15
N LYS A 139 -6.80 9.99 10.04
CA LYS A 139 -7.92 10.36 9.15
C LYS A 139 -8.53 11.71 9.52
N LYS A 140 -8.59 12.06 10.80
CA LYS A 140 -9.08 13.37 11.26
C LYS A 140 -8.13 14.49 10.83
N THR A 141 -6.82 14.28 10.98
CA THR A 141 -5.80 15.24 10.54
C THR A 141 -5.83 15.44 9.04
N ASP A 142 -5.93 14.36 8.26
CA ASP A 142 -6.03 14.43 6.80
C ASP A 142 -7.32 15.13 6.34
N MET A 143 -8.46 14.90 7.02
CA MET A 143 -9.70 15.65 6.73
C MET A 143 -9.54 17.16 6.94
N ILE A 144 -8.74 17.60 7.94
CA ILE A 144 -8.42 19.02 8.14
C ILE A 144 -7.60 19.55 6.94
N LEU A 145 -6.59 18.80 6.49
CA LEU A 145 -5.78 19.16 5.32
C LEU A 145 -6.60 19.20 4.03
N GLN A 146 -7.47 18.20 3.81
CA GLN A 146 -8.36 18.13 2.65
C GLN A 146 -9.31 19.34 2.62
N ARG A 147 -9.95 19.63 3.75
CA ARG A 147 -10.87 20.77 3.86
C ARG A 147 -10.16 22.09 3.61
N PHE A 148 -8.96 22.27 4.15
CA PHE A 148 -8.13 23.44 3.86
C PHE A 148 -7.86 23.60 2.36
N PHE A 149 -7.49 22.50 1.68
CA PHE A 149 -7.26 22.50 0.24
C PHE A 149 -8.53 22.85 -0.54
N GLU A 150 -9.66 22.22 -0.20
CA GLU A 150 -10.95 22.52 -0.83
C GLU A 150 -11.39 23.97 -0.62
N GLU A 151 -11.31 24.51 0.61
CA GLU A 151 -11.72 25.90 0.88
C GLU A 151 -10.85 26.92 0.13
N LYS A 152 -9.54 26.67 0.02
CA LYS A 152 -8.60 27.55 -0.69
C LYS A 152 -8.73 27.48 -2.21
N TYR A 153 -9.02 26.30 -2.76
CA TYR A 153 -8.89 26.04 -4.20
C TYR A 153 -10.20 25.63 -4.90
N ALA A 154 -11.29 25.39 -4.18
CA ALA A 154 -12.62 25.28 -4.79
C ALA A 154 -13.14 26.62 -5.28
N LEU A 155 -12.75 27.74 -4.64
CA LEU A 155 -13.14 29.09 -5.05
C LEU A 155 -12.60 29.46 -6.44
N SER A 156 -11.42 28.97 -6.82
CA SER A 156 -10.88 29.21 -8.17
C SER A 156 -11.63 28.45 -9.28
N LYS A 157 -12.39 27.39 -8.94
CA LYS A 157 -13.22 26.66 -9.93
C LYS A 157 -14.54 27.35 -10.22
N ALA A 158 -15.07 28.15 -9.29
CA ALA A 158 -16.37 28.80 -9.45
C ALA A 158 -16.33 30.04 -10.36
N GLU A 159 -15.15 30.63 -10.61
CA GLU A 159 -15.01 31.89 -11.36
C GLU A 159 -14.62 31.70 -12.84
N GLY A 160 -14.39 30.46 -13.29
CA GLY A 160 -14.11 30.14 -14.70
C GLY A 160 -15.31 29.50 -15.40
N GLU A 161 -16.06 30.25 -16.19
CA GLU A 161 -17.18 29.74 -17.03
C GLU A 161 -16.69 28.94 -18.27
N GLY A 162 -15.68 28.08 -18.12
CA GLY A 162 -15.16 27.20 -19.17
C GLY A 162 -15.36 25.72 -18.83
N GLU A 163 -15.78 24.91 -19.82
CA GLU A 163 -16.01 23.45 -19.66
C GLU A 163 -14.75 22.63 -19.30
N GLU A 164 -13.57 23.25 -19.29
CA GLU A 164 -12.35 22.61 -18.79
C GLU A 164 -12.29 22.75 -17.28
N THR A 165 -12.52 21.64 -16.55
CA THR A 165 -12.31 21.57 -15.11
C THR A 165 -10.88 22.06 -14.81
N PRO A 166 -10.71 23.15 -14.05
CA PRO A 166 -9.37 23.66 -13.75
C PRO A 166 -8.59 22.56 -13.04
N GLU A 167 -7.42 22.22 -13.57
CA GLU A 167 -6.49 21.32 -12.90
C GLU A 167 -6.22 21.88 -11.49
N ASP A 168 -6.24 20.98 -10.50
CA ASP A 168 -5.97 21.34 -9.11
C ASP A 168 -4.60 22.04 -9.03
N PRO A 169 -4.46 23.17 -8.30
CA PRO A 169 -3.20 23.90 -8.26
C PRO A 169 -2.11 23.02 -7.65
N ILE A 170 -1.13 22.69 -8.47
CA ILE A 170 -0.05 21.73 -8.17
C ILE A 170 0.63 22.01 -6.81
N PRO A 171 0.98 23.27 -6.44
CA PRO A 171 1.65 23.53 -5.15
C PRO A 171 0.80 23.17 -3.92
N GLY A 172 -0.51 23.41 -3.97
CA GLY A 172 -1.41 23.07 -2.87
C GLY A 172 -1.53 21.57 -2.66
N LYS A 173 -1.61 20.81 -3.77
CA LYS A 173 -1.66 19.34 -3.74
C LYS A 173 -0.36 18.75 -3.18
N ILE A 174 0.79 19.28 -3.60
CA ILE A 174 2.10 18.91 -3.04
C ILE A 174 2.14 19.20 -1.53
N ALA A 175 1.73 20.41 -1.12
CA ALA A 175 1.80 20.85 0.27
C ALA A 175 1.02 19.93 1.23
N ILE A 176 -0.24 19.61 0.91
CA ILE A 176 -1.06 18.74 1.78
C ILE A 176 -0.54 17.31 1.82
N LYS A 177 -0.04 16.80 0.68
CA LYS A 177 0.51 15.45 0.59
C LYS A 177 1.75 15.31 1.46
N VAL A 178 2.69 16.25 1.31
CA VAL A 178 3.93 16.26 2.08
C VAL A 178 3.65 16.42 3.57
N ALA A 179 2.71 17.29 3.95
CA ALA A 179 2.30 17.44 5.34
C ALA A 179 1.72 16.13 5.90
N SER A 180 0.80 15.49 5.17
CA SER A 180 0.16 14.23 5.55
C SER A 180 1.19 13.09 5.73
N GLU A 181 2.09 12.91 4.76
CA GLU A 181 3.14 11.89 4.82
C GLU A 181 4.18 12.17 5.92
N ALA A 182 4.62 13.42 6.09
CA ALA A 182 5.56 13.79 7.14
C ALA A 182 4.96 13.56 8.53
N LEU A 183 3.69 13.90 8.73
CA LEU A 183 2.99 13.68 10.00
C LEU A 183 2.92 12.20 10.35
N ILE A 184 2.53 11.34 9.40
CA ILE A 184 2.37 9.93 9.75
C ILE A 184 3.70 9.28 10.18
N HIS A 185 4.78 9.62 9.48
CA HIS A 185 6.11 9.14 9.84
C HIS A 185 6.58 9.73 11.19
N GLY A 186 6.27 11.00 11.46
CA GLY A 186 6.56 11.64 12.74
C GLY A 186 5.81 11.01 13.91
N ILE A 187 4.51 10.74 13.74
CA ILE A 187 3.65 10.11 14.76
C ILE A 187 4.15 8.70 15.05
N ALA A 188 4.47 7.89 14.03
CA ALA A 188 5.00 6.54 14.26
C ALA A 188 6.31 6.55 15.07
N LYS A 189 7.19 7.53 14.82
CA LYS A 189 8.44 7.72 15.57
C LYS A 189 8.22 8.18 17.02
N CYS A 190 7.11 8.86 17.33
CA CYS A 190 6.76 9.17 18.72
C CYS A 190 6.64 7.91 19.60
N TYR A 191 6.12 6.80 19.08
CA TYR A 191 5.89 5.58 19.85
C TYR A 191 7.15 4.72 20.00
N ASP A 192 7.90 4.55 18.92
CA ASP A 192 9.19 3.84 18.92
C ASP A 192 10.04 4.29 17.73
N ASP A 193 11.09 5.06 18.00
CA ASP A 193 12.04 5.56 17.00
C ASP A 193 12.86 4.43 16.34
N TYR A 194 13.01 3.28 17.00
CA TYR A 194 13.85 2.17 16.54
C TYR A 194 13.02 1.10 15.80
N ASN A 195 11.81 0.82 16.30
CA ASN A 195 10.87 -0.15 15.73
C ASN A 195 9.65 0.52 15.14
N THR A 196 9.86 1.53 14.30
CA THR A 196 8.79 2.29 13.66
C THR A 196 7.78 1.40 12.94
N TYR A 197 8.17 0.21 12.45
CA TYR A 197 7.25 -0.78 11.88
C TYR A 197 6.16 -1.23 12.86
N ASP A 198 6.50 -1.50 14.12
CA ASP A 198 5.52 -1.87 15.16
C ASP A 198 4.59 -0.68 15.48
N SER A 199 5.13 0.53 15.45
CA SER A 199 4.35 1.76 15.62
C SER A 199 3.33 1.93 14.51
N TYR A 200 3.72 1.71 13.24
CA TYR A 200 2.76 1.72 12.11
C TYR A 200 1.70 0.64 12.27
N GLY A 201 2.08 -0.59 12.62
CA GLY A 201 1.11 -1.65 12.86
C GLY A 201 0.09 -1.23 13.92
N THR A 202 0.58 -0.73 15.05
CA THR A 202 -0.27 -0.32 16.18
C THR A 202 -1.18 0.85 15.80
N LEU A 203 -0.64 1.86 15.12
CA LEU A 203 -1.39 3.05 14.70
C LEU A 203 -2.48 2.74 13.67
N MET A 204 -2.21 1.82 12.75
CA MET A 204 -3.05 1.62 11.56
C MET A 204 -3.99 0.43 11.70
N THR A 205 -3.56 -0.60 12.42
CA THR A 205 -4.31 -1.86 12.56
C THR A 205 -4.76 -2.11 14.00
N GLY A 206 -4.28 -1.29 14.96
CA GLY A 206 -4.50 -1.53 16.39
C GLY A 206 -3.67 -2.69 16.96
N SER A 207 -2.78 -3.29 16.16
CA SER A 207 -2.01 -4.48 16.52
C SER A 207 -0.54 -4.37 16.12
N LYS A 208 0.36 -5.01 16.86
CA LYS A 208 1.77 -5.07 16.46
C LYS A 208 1.95 -5.93 15.21
N VAL A 209 3.11 -5.79 14.57
CA VAL A 209 3.42 -6.63 13.41
C VAL A 209 3.53 -8.08 13.86
N ASP A 210 2.75 -8.94 13.20
CA ASP A 210 2.81 -10.38 13.38
C ASP A 210 4.16 -10.90 12.84
N PRO A 211 5.03 -11.49 13.70
CA PRO A 211 6.32 -12.02 13.28
C PRO A 211 6.21 -13.14 12.23
N SER A 212 5.07 -13.81 12.11
CA SER A 212 4.83 -14.87 11.13
C SER A 212 4.44 -14.35 9.75
N SER A 213 4.00 -13.09 9.65
CA SER A 213 3.58 -12.48 8.39
C SER A 213 4.68 -11.61 7.79
N PHE A 214 5.33 -12.11 6.74
CA PHE A 214 6.42 -11.41 6.09
C PHE A 214 5.96 -10.62 4.86
N THR A 215 6.10 -9.29 4.91
CA THR A 215 6.23 -8.46 3.71
C THR A 215 7.48 -8.90 2.97
N LYS A 216 7.38 -9.19 1.67
CA LYS A 216 8.53 -9.59 0.83
C LYS A 216 9.22 -8.36 0.24
N LEU A 217 10.54 -8.45 0.01
CA LEU A 217 11.31 -7.38 -0.64
C LEU A 217 11.23 -7.57 -2.16
N MET A 218 10.63 -6.63 -2.85
CA MET A 218 10.60 -6.57 -4.31
C MET A 218 11.59 -5.48 -4.78
N VAL A 219 12.33 -5.74 -5.85
CA VAL A 219 13.29 -4.78 -6.41
C VAL A 219 13.15 -4.74 -7.92
N THR A 220 12.90 -3.56 -8.49
CA THR A 220 12.91 -3.37 -9.95
C THR A 220 14.32 -3.54 -10.48
N VAL A 221 14.53 -4.53 -11.35
CA VAL A 221 15.84 -4.87 -11.94
C VAL A 221 15.98 -4.33 -13.35
N LEU A 222 14.99 -4.64 -14.19
CA LEU A 222 14.93 -4.20 -15.59
C LEU A 222 13.69 -3.34 -15.78
N GLU A 223 13.79 -2.25 -16.52
CA GLU A 223 12.68 -1.33 -16.77
C GLU A 223 12.76 -0.80 -18.21
N VAL A 224 11.61 -0.76 -18.89
CA VAL A 224 11.42 -0.06 -20.17
C VAL A 224 10.89 1.33 -19.84
N PRO A 225 11.64 2.41 -20.11
CA PRO A 225 11.15 3.77 -19.88
C PRO A 225 9.92 4.01 -20.74
N ARG A 226 8.87 4.58 -20.14
CA ARG A 226 7.66 4.96 -20.85
C ARG A 226 7.96 6.04 -21.89
N ALA A 227 7.38 5.89 -23.08
CA ALA A 227 7.33 6.97 -24.06
C ALA A 227 6.37 8.05 -23.52
N GLY A 228 6.92 9.09 -22.90
CA GLY A 228 6.14 10.14 -22.24
C GLY A 228 6.80 10.73 -20.99
N GLY A 229 7.79 10.05 -20.40
CA GLY A 229 8.64 10.66 -19.37
C GLY A 229 9.53 11.74 -19.97
N ALA A 230 9.45 12.96 -19.41
CA ALA A 230 10.11 14.18 -19.89
C ALA A 230 11.58 13.97 -20.33
N GLY A 231 11.95 14.61 -21.45
CA GLY A 231 13.36 14.83 -21.80
C GLY A 231 14.12 13.70 -22.52
N GLY A 232 13.60 13.17 -23.64
CA GLY A 232 14.46 12.57 -24.67
C GLY A 232 13.81 11.50 -25.54
N LYS A 233 14.31 11.34 -26.79
CA LYS A 233 14.06 10.15 -27.62
C LYS A 233 14.71 8.94 -26.95
N VAL A 234 14.03 8.35 -25.96
CA VAL A 234 14.43 7.05 -25.42
C VAL A 234 14.39 6.08 -26.59
N PRO A 235 15.47 5.32 -26.88
CA PRO A 235 15.41 4.27 -27.87
C PRO A 235 14.26 3.34 -27.47
N ALA A 236 13.20 3.29 -28.27
CA ALA A 236 12.10 2.37 -28.02
C ALA A 236 12.69 0.96 -27.94
N GLY A 237 12.72 0.39 -26.73
CA GLY A 237 13.01 -1.02 -26.55
C GLY A 237 11.99 -1.80 -27.36
N LYS A 238 12.39 -2.95 -27.92
CA LYS A 238 11.41 -3.83 -28.58
C LYS A 238 10.45 -4.43 -27.55
N MET A 239 11.03 -4.77 -26.39
CA MET A 239 10.35 -5.31 -25.23
C MET A 239 9.11 -4.51 -24.84
N LYS A 240 7.98 -5.20 -24.77
CA LYS A 240 6.66 -4.63 -24.45
C LYS A 240 6.35 -4.52 -22.97
N PHE A 241 6.99 -5.33 -22.12
CA PHE A 241 6.73 -5.38 -20.67
C PHE A 241 7.50 -4.26 -19.96
N SER A 242 6.83 -3.55 -19.05
CA SER A 242 7.36 -2.31 -18.46
C SER A 242 8.45 -2.55 -17.42
N SER A 243 8.32 -3.59 -16.60
CA SER A 243 9.23 -3.83 -15.47
C SER A 243 9.42 -5.31 -15.17
N LEU A 244 10.63 -5.68 -14.77
CA LEU A 244 10.93 -6.97 -14.15
C LEU A 244 11.46 -6.79 -12.73
N TYR A 245 10.96 -7.63 -11.84
CA TYR A 245 11.21 -7.58 -10.41
C TYR A 245 11.98 -8.80 -9.94
N LEU A 246 12.96 -8.57 -9.06
CA LEU A 246 13.52 -9.59 -8.18
C LEU A 246 12.74 -9.56 -6.87
N ILE A 247 12.17 -10.70 -6.45
CA ILE A 247 11.41 -10.81 -5.21
C ILE A 247 12.20 -11.70 -4.25
N LEU A 248 12.50 -11.16 -3.06
CA LEU A 248 13.26 -11.82 -2.00
C LEU A 248 12.37 -12.09 -0.78
N THR A 249 12.29 -13.36 -0.42
CA THR A 249 11.56 -13.84 0.76
C THR A 249 12.56 -14.12 1.89
N PRO A 250 12.41 -13.50 3.08
CA PRO A 250 13.21 -13.85 4.25
C PRO A 250 12.98 -15.32 4.62
N ALA A 251 14.05 -16.03 4.99
CA ALA A 251 13.98 -17.40 5.45
C ALA A 251 14.97 -17.65 6.60
N PRO A 252 14.66 -18.55 7.55
CA PRO A 252 15.58 -18.92 8.63
C PRO A 252 16.96 -19.34 8.11
N GLY A 253 18.02 -18.90 8.79
CA GLY A 253 19.41 -19.22 8.41
C GLY A 253 19.94 -18.51 7.16
N VAL A 254 19.09 -17.85 6.37
CA VAL A 254 19.51 -17.15 5.14
C VAL A 254 20.02 -15.74 5.44
N LYS A 255 21.24 -15.44 5.00
CA LYS A 255 21.83 -14.10 5.07
C LYS A 255 21.35 -13.23 3.91
N LEU A 256 20.13 -12.70 4.02
CA LEU A 256 19.42 -12.03 2.93
C LEU A 256 20.24 -10.95 2.21
N LEU A 257 20.90 -10.04 2.92
CA LEU A 257 21.74 -9.00 2.30
C LEU A 257 22.91 -9.59 1.48
N GLN A 258 23.53 -10.67 1.96
CA GLN A 258 24.61 -11.32 1.21
C GLN A 258 24.07 -12.01 -0.04
N THR A 259 22.90 -12.64 0.06
CA THR A 259 22.18 -13.22 -1.08
C THR A 259 21.84 -12.16 -2.12
N PHE A 260 21.25 -11.03 -1.71
CA PHE A 260 20.94 -9.90 -2.58
C PHE A 260 22.18 -9.41 -3.34
N VAL A 261 23.30 -9.14 -2.64
CA VAL A 261 24.54 -8.67 -3.27
C VAL A 261 25.12 -9.72 -4.24
N LYS A 262 25.00 -11.02 -3.94
CA LYS A 262 25.42 -12.08 -4.87
C LYS A 262 24.57 -12.09 -6.14
N ILE A 263 23.24 -12.01 -6.01
CA ILE A 263 22.31 -11.98 -7.15
C ILE A 263 22.55 -10.72 -7.98
N GLN A 264 22.70 -9.55 -7.35
CA GLN A 264 23.03 -8.30 -8.03
C GLN A 264 24.30 -8.42 -8.88
N LYS A 265 25.37 -8.99 -8.33
CA LYS A 265 26.63 -9.23 -9.06
C LYS A 265 26.44 -10.21 -10.22
N ALA A 266 25.65 -11.26 -10.02
CA ALA A 266 25.34 -12.24 -11.06
C ALA A 266 24.53 -11.61 -12.21
N ILE A 267 23.51 -10.80 -11.90
CA ILE A 267 22.74 -10.03 -12.89
C ILE A 267 23.67 -9.13 -13.70
N HIS A 268 24.56 -8.38 -13.04
CA HIS A 268 25.53 -7.52 -13.71
C HIS A 268 26.45 -8.31 -14.66
N ALA A 269 26.94 -9.47 -14.22
CA ALA A 269 27.77 -10.34 -15.03
C ALA A 269 27.01 -10.90 -16.25
N ASN A 270 25.77 -11.35 -16.06
CA ASN A 270 24.91 -11.85 -17.14
C ASN A 270 24.61 -10.76 -18.17
N ILE A 271 24.27 -9.54 -17.73
CA ILE A 271 24.09 -8.37 -18.60
C ILE A 271 25.35 -8.10 -19.42
N ASN A 272 26.52 -8.08 -18.77
CA ASN A 272 27.79 -7.83 -19.44
C ASN A 272 28.15 -8.92 -20.48
N ALA A 273 27.66 -10.15 -20.29
CA ALA A 273 27.82 -11.25 -21.23
C ALA A 273 26.85 -11.21 -22.43
N THR A 274 25.82 -10.36 -22.40
CA THR A 274 24.92 -10.18 -23.55
C THR A 274 25.62 -9.51 -24.73
N LYS A 275 25.08 -9.68 -25.94
CA LYS A 275 25.63 -9.08 -27.16
C LYS A 275 25.75 -7.56 -27.11
N VAL A 276 24.81 -6.89 -26.45
CA VAL A 276 24.78 -5.43 -26.30
C VAL A 276 25.57 -4.93 -25.08
N GLY A 277 25.88 -5.83 -24.14
CA GLY A 277 26.59 -5.55 -22.90
C GLY A 277 25.95 -4.44 -22.06
N LEU A 278 26.73 -3.87 -21.15
CA LEU A 278 26.29 -2.75 -20.29
C LEU A 278 25.89 -1.49 -21.07
N ASN A 279 26.34 -1.35 -22.32
CA ASN A 279 25.97 -0.21 -23.17
C ASN A 279 24.51 -0.27 -23.64
N GLY A 280 23.98 -1.48 -23.82
CA GLY A 280 22.55 -1.70 -24.06
C GLY A 280 21.74 -1.53 -22.79
N TYR A 281 22.18 -2.14 -21.70
CA TYR A 281 21.52 -2.11 -20.38
C TYR A 281 22.05 -0.96 -19.51
N LYS A 282 21.85 0.29 -19.95
CA LYS A 282 22.32 1.44 -19.16
C LYS A 282 21.55 1.55 -17.84
N LEU A 283 22.25 1.97 -16.79
CA LEU A 283 21.59 2.30 -15.52
C LEU A 283 20.74 3.56 -15.65
N GLN A 284 19.51 3.48 -15.16
CA GLN A 284 18.59 4.60 -15.06
C GLN A 284 18.82 5.38 -13.75
N GLY A 285 18.19 6.55 -13.60
CA GLY A 285 18.32 7.41 -12.42
C GLY A 285 17.91 6.74 -11.09
N ASN A 286 16.92 5.84 -11.14
CA ASN A 286 16.48 5.02 -10.01
C ASN A 286 17.45 3.86 -9.68
N GLY A 287 18.38 3.51 -10.58
CA GLY A 287 19.33 2.41 -10.43
C GLY A 287 18.88 1.07 -11.01
N ALA A 288 17.71 1.00 -11.66
CA ALA A 288 17.33 -0.12 -12.51
C ALA A 288 18.12 -0.11 -13.83
N TYR A 289 18.24 -1.26 -14.49
CA TYR A 289 18.81 -1.33 -15.83
C TYR A 289 17.71 -1.06 -16.87
N PHE A 290 18.05 -0.29 -17.91
CA PHE A 290 17.24 -0.25 -19.12
C PHE A 290 17.11 -1.65 -19.73
N ASN A 291 15.89 -2.06 -20.06
CA ASN A 291 15.66 -3.35 -20.68
C ASN A 291 15.96 -3.31 -22.19
N ALA A 292 17.11 -3.88 -22.58
CA ALA A 292 17.55 -3.96 -23.97
C ALA A 292 17.29 -5.34 -24.61
N SER A 293 16.54 -6.23 -23.95
CA SER A 293 16.17 -7.52 -24.54
C SER A 293 15.15 -7.35 -25.65
N ASP A 294 15.12 -8.34 -26.56
CA ASP A 294 14.15 -8.39 -27.65
C ASP A 294 12.84 -9.09 -27.24
N ASN A 295 12.79 -9.79 -26.08
CA ASN A 295 11.59 -10.44 -25.56
C ASN A 295 11.67 -10.79 -24.07
N ILE A 296 10.51 -11.09 -23.47
CA ILE A 296 10.35 -11.44 -22.05
C ILE A 296 11.07 -12.72 -21.65
N THR A 297 11.09 -13.74 -22.52
CA THR A 297 11.75 -15.03 -22.24
C THR A 297 13.25 -14.85 -22.01
N GLU A 298 13.91 -13.98 -22.78
CA GLU A 298 15.32 -13.62 -22.58
C GLU A 298 15.55 -12.92 -21.24
N CYS A 299 14.67 -12.00 -20.85
CA CYS A 299 14.75 -11.30 -19.57
C CYS A 299 14.57 -12.24 -18.38
N LEU A 300 13.56 -13.11 -18.43
CA LEU A 300 13.29 -14.10 -17.38
C LEU A 300 14.49 -15.03 -17.24
N LYS A 301 14.98 -15.59 -18.35
CA LYS A 301 16.15 -16.47 -18.34
C LYS A 301 17.39 -15.79 -17.77
N LEU A 302 17.63 -14.52 -18.11
CA LEU A 302 18.75 -13.75 -17.56
C LEU A 302 18.70 -13.67 -16.03
N LEU A 303 17.51 -13.44 -15.46
CA LEU A 303 17.30 -13.40 -14.01
C LEU A 303 17.35 -14.79 -13.37
N GLU A 304 16.77 -15.81 -14.02
CA GLU A 304 16.81 -17.20 -13.55
C GLU A 304 18.26 -17.71 -13.48
N ASP A 305 19.05 -17.48 -14.52
CA ASP A 305 20.47 -17.84 -14.56
C ASP A 305 21.24 -17.12 -13.44
N ALA A 306 20.92 -15.86 -13.16
CA ALA A 306 21.54 -15.11 -12.08
C ALA A 306 21.18 -15.68 -10.70
N ILE A 307 19.89 -15.96 -10.44
CA ILE A 307 19.40 -16.56 -9.19
C ILE A 307 20.05 -17.93 -8.99
N ASN A 308 19.99 -18.80 -10.00
CA ASN A 308 20.52 -20.16 -9.95
C ASN A 308 22.02 -20.18 -9.68
N SER A 309 22.79 -19.25 -10.27
CA SER A 309 24.24 -19.16 -10.04
C SER A 309 24.63 -18.88 -8.59
N THR A 310 23.71 -18.34 -7.77
CA THR A 310 23.98 -18.04 -6.36
C THR A 310 23.73 -19.22 -5.42
N GLY A 311 22.99 -20.24 -5.87
CA GLY A 311 22.56 -21.37 -5.05
C GLY A 311 21.70 -20.96 -3.85
N CYS A 312 20.95 -19.86 -3.95
CA CYS A 312 20.15 -19.34 -2.84
C CYS A 312 18.81 -20.06 -2.64
N ASN A 313 18.26 -20.67 -3.69
CA ASN A 313 17.08 -21.51 -3.60
C ASN A 313 17.52 -22.96 -3.34
N SER A 314 16.79 -23.64 -2.46
CA SER A 314 16.96 -25.07 -2.15
C SER A 314 15.61 -25.78 -2.21
N ASP A 315 15.60 -27.10 -2.04
CA ASP A 315 14.37 -27.88 -1.94
C ASP A 315 13.53 -27.51 -0.71
N GLU A 316 14.17 -26.95 0.33
CA GLU A 316 13.50 -26.53 1.58
C GLU A 316 12.98 -25.10 1.51
N HIS A 317 13.68 -24.21 0.79
CA HIS A 317 13.42 -22.78 0.83
C HIS A 317 13.56 -22.12 -0.54
N THR A 318 12.52 -21.38 -0.94
CA THR A 318 12.56 -20.47 -2.09
C THR A 318 12.84 -19.05 -1.61
N VAL A 319 14.09 -18.62 -1.73
CA VAL A 319 14.55 -17.31 -1.26
C VAL A 319 14.31 -16.23 -2.32
N ALA A 320 14.52 -16.54 -3.59
CA ALA A 320 14.43 -15.59 -4.70
C ALA A 320 13.49 -16.08 -5.80
N THR A 321 12.55 -15.23 -6.18
CA THR A 321 11.62 -15.42 -7.31
C THR A 321 11.58 -14.17 -8.19
N ILE A 322 10.83 -14.25 -9.28
CA ILE A 322 10.70 -13.19 -10.28
C ILE A 322 9.24 -12.71 -10.32
N GLY A 323 9.07 -11.40 -10.51
CA GLY A 323 7.79 -10.83 -10.94
C GLY A 323 7.98 -9.96 -12.17
N PHE A 324 6.90 -9.59 -12.84
CA PHE A 324 6.96 -8.57 -13.89
C PHE A 324 5.63 -7.83 -14.04
N ASN A 325 5.69 -6.62 -14.58
CA ASN A 325 4.53 -5.80 -14.96
C ASN A 325 4.40 -5.79 -16.48
N SER A 326 3.22 -6.14 -16.95
CA SER A 326 2.91 -6.28 -18.36
C SER A 326 2.51 -4.99 -19.06
N GLU A 327 1.93 -4.02 -18.35
CA GLU A 327 1.44 -2.73 -18.89
C GLU A 327 0.83 -2.82 -20.31
N PRO A 328 -0.23 -3.62 -20.46
CA PRO A 328 -0.77 -4.07 -21.74
C PRO A 328 -1.38 -2.96 -22.56
N GLU A 329 -1.73 -1.82 -21.96
CA GLU A 329 -2.22 -0.64 -22.66
C GLU A 329 -1.26 -0.18 -23.75
N ALA A 330 0.05 -0.40 -23.59
CA ALA A 330 1.07 -0.02 -24.56
C ALA A 330 1.06 -0.87 -25.85
N TYR A 331 0.37 -2.01 -25.86
CA TYR A 331 0.30 -2.93 -27.01
C TYR A 331 -1.08 -3.55 -27.19
N TYR A 332 -2.10 -2.97 -26.57
CA TYR A 332 -3.49 -3.35 -26.77
C TYR A 332 -4.11 -2.49 -27.87
N ASN A 333 -4.71 -3.15 -28.86
CA ASN A 333 -5.46 -2.51 -29.92
C ASN A 333 -6.95 -2.52 -29.55
N SER A 334 -7.44 -1.39 -29.05
CA SER A 334 -8.83 -1.23 -28.60
C SER A 334 -9.86 -1.33 -29.73
N GLU A 335 -9.50 -1.02 -30.98
CA GLU A 335 -10.41 -1.16 -32.13
C GLU A 335 -10.68 -2.63 -32.46
N GLN A 336 -9.69 -3.50 -32.22
CA GLN A 336 -9.78 -4.93 -32.54
C GLN A 336 -10.05 -5.79 -31.32
N ASN A 337 -9.97 -5.22 -30.11
CA ASN A 337 -9.98 -5.93 -28.83
C ASN A 337 -8.95 -7.07 -28.81
N LYS A 338 -7.70 -6.74 -29.19
CA LYS A 338 -6.60 -7.71 -29.28
C LYS A 338 -5.25 -7.12 -28.88
N TYR A 339 -4.35 -8.00 -28.45
CA TYR A 339 -3.00 -7.69 -27.99
C TYR A 339 -1.94 -7.98 -29.07
N ASP A 340 -1.03 -7.03 -29.28
CA ASP A 340 0.14 -7.13 -30.16
C ASP A 340 1.40 -7.53 -29.37
N ILE A 341 1.59 -8.84 -29.20
CA ILE A 341 2.73 -9.41 -28.46
C ILE A 341 3.80 -9.95 -29.42
N GLU A 342 5.04 -9.97 -28.96
CA GLU A 342 6.19 -10.35 -29.78
C GLU A 342 6.14 -11.83 -30.22
N GLY A 343 6.48 -12.06 -31.50
CA GLY A 343 6.70 -13.39 -32.08
C GLY A 343 5.66 -13.76 -33.14
N PRO A 344 4.39 -13.98 -32.79
CA PRO A 344 3.35 -14.32 -33.74
C PRO A 344 2.95 -13.12 -34.61
N LYS A 345 2.60 -13.38 -35.89
CA LYS A 345 2.01 -12.35 -36.76
C LYS A 345 0.54 -12.04 -36.39
N ASN A 346 -0.08 -12.89 -35.59
CA ASN A 346 -1.49 -12.78 -35.24
C ASN A 346 -1.63 -12.10 -33.88
N LEU A 347 -2.55 -11.16 -33.81
CA LEU A 347 -2.95 -10.53 -32.56
C LEU A 347 -3.74 -11.53 -31.69
N PHE A 348 -3.59 -11.41 -30.38
CA PHE A 348 -4.19 -12.30 -29.39
C PHE A 348 -5.49 -11.68 -28.87
N ASP A 349 -6.57 -12.44 -28.82
CA ASP A 349 -7.69 -12.06 -27.93
C ASP A 349 -7.34 -12.37 -26.47
N ALA A 350 -8.22 -11.99 -25.53
CA ALA A 350 -7.99 -12.21 -24.10
C ALA A 350 -7.74 -13.69 -23.75
N GLY A 351 -8.49 -14.62 -24.33
CA GLY A 351 -8.35 -16.05 -24.05
C GLY A 351 -7.02 -16.61 -24.54
N MET A 352 -6.64 -16.30 -25.79
CA MET A 352 -5.34 -16.67 -26.33
C MET A 352 -4.19 -16.08 -25.50
N PHE A 353 -4.34 -14.85 -24.99
CA PHE A 353 -3.29 -14.19 -24.21
C PHE A 353 -3.14 -14.81 -22.81
N VAL A 354 -4.25 -15.22 -22.19
CA VAL A 354 -4.22 -16.02 -20.96
C VAL A 354 -3.47 -17.33 -21.18
N ASP A 355 -3.79 -18.08 -22.23
CA ASP A 355 -3.10 -19.35 -22.54
C ASP A 355 -1.59 -19.13 -22.77
N TRP A 356 -1.22 -18.01 -23.41
CA TRP A 356 0.18 -17.62 -23.56
C TRP A 356 0.87 -17.37 -22.22
N TYR A 357 0.22 -16.66 -21.27
CA TYR A 357 0.75 -16.50 -19.91
C TYR A 357 0.91 -17.84 -19.19
N ILE A 358 -0.07 -18.73 -19.26
CA ILE A 358 0.02 -20.06 -18.64
C ILE A 358 1.23 -20.83 -19.17
N LYS A 359 1.48 -20.77 -20.48
CA LYS A 359 2.68 -21.37 -21.06
C LYS A 359 3.95 -20.71 -20.54
N LEU A 360 4.04 -19.38 -20.57
CA LEU A 360 5.20 -18.64 -20.08
C LEU A 360 5.52 -18.98 -18.61
N LEU A 361 4.51 -19.05 -17.76
CA LEU A 361 4.64 -19.36 -16.34
C LEU A 361 5.09 -20.81 -16.11
N ASN A 362 4.70 -21.76 -16.95
CA ASN A 362 5.20 -23.14 -16.92
C ASN A 362 6.65 -23.23 -17.38
N ASP A 363 7.03 -22.49 -18.42
CA ASP A 363 8.39 -22.45 -18.95
C ASP A 363 9.37 -21.76 -17.99
N HIS A 364 8.88 -20.86 -17.13
CA HIS A 364 9.66 -20.09 -16.14
C HIS A 364 9.17 -20.29 -14.70
N PRO A 365 9.60 -21.37 -14.02
CA PRO A 365 9.07 -21.76 -12.71
C PRO A 365 9.43 -20.78 -11.57
N LEU A 366 10.42 -19.90 -11.77
CA LEU A 366 10.76 -18.87 -10.78
C LEU A 366 9.82 -17.66 -10.82
N VAL A 367 8.94 -17.54 -11.81
CA VAL A 367 7.93 -16.48 -11.81
C VAL A 367 6.88 -16.75 -10.72
N SER A 368 6.66 -15.78 -9.84
CA SER A 368 5.68 -15.86 -8.76
C SER A 368 4.71 -14.66 -8.73
N TYR A 369 4.92 -13.64 -9.57
CA TYR A 369 4.09 -12.44 -9.57
C TYR A 369 3.88 -11.87 -10.98
N LEU A 370 2.65 -11.51 -11.31
CA LEU A 370 2.23 -10.90 -12.57
C LEU A 370 1.41 -9.63 -12.31
N GLU A 371 1.87 -8.47 -12.74
CA GLU A 371 1.19 -7.19 -12.52
C GLU A 371 0.58 -6.67 -13.81
N ASP A 372 -0.67 -6.18 -13.72
CA ASP A 372 -1.47 -5.65 -14.83
C ASP A 372 -1.43 -6.52 -16.09
N PRO A 373 -1.82 -7.80 -16.06
CA PRO A 373 -1.69 -8.67 -17.23
C PRO A 373 -2.58 -8.30 -18.43
N PHE A 374 -3.69 -7.58 -18.23
CA PHE A 374 -4.67 -7.27 -19.27
C PHE A 374 -5.13 -5.80 -19.25
N ALA A 375 -5.48 -5.28 -20.42
CA ALA A 375 -6.09 -3.96 -20.55
C ALA A 375 -7.61 -4.02 -20.32
N GLU A 376 -8.20 -5.19 -20.58
CA GLU A 376 -9.63 -5.43 -20.48
C GLU A 376 -9.98 -6.42 -19.37
N LYS A 377 -11.21 -6.30 -18.88
CA LYS A 377 -11.74 -7.01 -17.72
C LYS A 377 -11.85 -8.52 -17.95
N GLU A 378 -12.18 -8.96 -19.15
CA GLU A 378 -12.41 -10.37 -19.50
C GLU A 378 -11.15 -11.21 -19.22
N GLY A 379 -9.97 -10.66 -19.48
CA GLY A 379 -8.70 -11.34 -19.18
C GLY A 379 -8.51 -11.59 -17.68
N TYR A 380 -8.87 -10.60 -16.83
CA TYR A 380 -8.80 -10.72 -15.38
C TYR A 380 -9.78 -11.75 -14.82
N GLN A 381 -10.94 -11.95 -15.46
CA GLN A 381 -11.90 -12.97 -15.06
C GLN A 381 -11.43 -14.39 -15.42
N LEU A 382 -10.79 -14.55 -16.58
CA LEU A 382 -10.32 -15.84 -17.09
C LEU A 382 -9.03 -16.32 -16.41
N LEU A 383 -8.11 -15.43 -16.08
CA LEU A 383 -6.78 -15.79 -15.58
C LEU A 383 -6.81 -16.62 -14.27
N PRO A 384 -7.59 -16.27 -13.23
CA PRO A 384 -7.63 -17.06 -12.00
C PRO A 384 -8.05 -18.52 -12.23
N GLN A 385 -9.09 -18.72 -13.05
CA GLN A 385 -9.58 -20.06 -13.39
C GLN A 385 -8.49 -20.87 -14.12
N LYS A 386 -7.81 -20.24 -15.08
CA LYS A 386 -6.72 -20.88 -15.84
C LYS A 386 -5.49 -21.16 -15.00
N LEU A 387 -5.16 -20.30 -14.03
CA LEU A 387 -4.09 -20.57 -13.06
C LEU A 387 -4.45 -21.78 -12.18
N GLN A 388 -5.69 -21.89 -11.72
CA GLN A 388 -6.15 -23.03 -10.93
C GLN A 388 -6.14 -24.33 -11.75
N GLU A 389 -6.66 -24.32 -12.98
CA GLU A 389 -6.63 -25.47 -13.91
C GLU A 389 -5.20 -25.97 -14.16
N ALA A 390 -4.24 -25.05 -14.23
CA ALA A 390 -2.83 -25.36 -14.43
C ALA A 390 -2.05 -25.69 -13.13
N GLY A 391 -2.68 -25.60 -11.95
CA GLY A 391 -2.02 -25.80 -10.65
C GLY A 391 -0.99 -24.72 -10.31
N LEU A 392 -1.20 -23.49 -10.79
CA LEU A 392 -0.30 -22.35 -10.64
C LEU A 392 -0.77 -21.30 -9.63
N ASP A 393 -2.04 -21.35 -9.21
CA ASP A 393 -2.70 -20.39 -8.30
C ASP A 393 -2.01 -20.25 -6.93
N GLN A 394 -1.36 -21.30 -6.45
CA GLN A 394 -0.59 -21.29 -5.20
C GLN A 394 0.76 -20.59 -5.36
N ARG A 395 1.38 -20.69 -6.55
CA ARG A 395 2.71 -20.14 -6.84
C ARG A 395 2.66 -18.71 -7.35
N VAL A 396 1.74 -18.43 -8.28
CA VAL A 396 1.67 -17.19 -9.04
C VAL A 396 0.54 -16.34 -8.47
N LYS A 397 0.90 -15.15 -7.99
CA LYS A 397 -0.06 -14.13 -7.61
C LYS A 397 -0.13 -13.08 -8.72
N PHE A 398 -1.28 -12.44 -8.86
CA PHE A 398 -1.38 -11.29 -9.76
C PHE A 398 -1.91 -10.05 -9.07
N GLY A 399 -1.50 -8.90 -9.58
CA GLY A 399 -1.83 -7.61 -8.99
C GLY A 399 -2.31 -6.57 -9.99
N LEU A 400 -2.93 -5.53 -9.44
CA LEU A 400 -3.47 -4.38 -10.16
C LEU A 400 -2.72 -3.12 -9.75
N ARG A 401 -2.25 -2.34 -10.74
CA ARG A 401 -1.66 -1.02 -10.53
C ARG A 401 -2.39 0.05 -11.34
N ASN A 402 -2.52 -0.16 -12.65
CA ASN A 402 -3.06 0.85 -13.56
C ASN A 402 -4.59 0.81 -13.64
N PHE A 403 -5.19 -0.35 -13.39
CA PHE A 403 -6.63 -0.57 -13.60
C PHE A 403 -7.52 0.39 -12.79
N HIS A 404 -7.13 0.70 -11.54
CA HIS A 404 -7.89 1.61 -10.67
C HIS A 404 -7.44 3.07 -10.76
N LYS A 405 -6.30 3.39 -11.39
CA LYS A 405 -5.73 4.75 -11.51
C LYS A 405 -5.71 5.54 -10.19
N GLY A 406 -5.47 4.85 -9.07
CA GLY A 406 -5.53 5.40 -7.71
C GLY A 406 -6.92 5.77 -7.17
N ASN A 407 -7.99 5.40 -7.86
CA ASN A 407 -9.36 5.62 -7.43
C ASN A 407 -9.97 4.35 -6.82
N LEU A 408 -10.27 4.39 -5.53
CA LEU A 408 -10.82 3.25 -4.79
C LEU A 408 -12.24 2.88 -5.26
N GLU A 409 -13.06 3.85 -5.65
CA GLU A 409 -14.41 3.57 -6.15
C GLU A 409 -14.37 2.84 -7.50
N THR A 410 -13.42 3.20 -8.36
CA THR A 410 -13.15 2.46 -9.59
C THR A 410 -12.75 1.02 -9.27
N LEU A 411 -11.86 0.81 -8.28
CA LEU A 411 -11.50 -0.53 -7.85
C LEU A 411 -12.75 -1.34 -7.41
N LYS A 412 -13.58 -0.79 -6.52
CA LYS A 412 -14.80 -1.44 -5.99
C LYS A 412 -15.83 -1.84 -7.05
N ILE A 413 -15.92 -1.07 -8.15
CA ILE A 413 -16.82 -1.37 -9.26
C ILE A 413 -16.42 -2.68 -9.94
N HIS A 414 -15.12 -2.93 -10.04
CA HIS A 414 -14.59 -4.04 -10.83
C HIS A 414 -14.17 -5.25 -9.99
N THR A 415 -13.84 -5.06 -8.71
CA THR A 415 -13.42 -6.15 -7.83
C THR A 415 -14.51 -6.66 -6.91
N GLU A 416 -14.55 -7.98 -6.74
CA GLU A 416 -15.53 -8.67 -5.90
C GLU A 416 -15.57 -8.08 -4.49
N PHE A 417 -16.79 -7.95 -3.95
CA PHE A 417 -16.99 -7.64 -2.54
C PHE A 417 -17.58 -8.86 -1.88
N ILE A 418 -16.90 -9.37 -0.86
CA ILE A 418 -17.49 -10.33 0.06
C ILE A 418 -18.40 -9.50 0.96
N GLU A 419 -19.70 -9.51 0.66
CA GLU A 419 -20.68 -9.09 1.67
C GLU A 419 -20.38 -9.91 2.92
N LYS A 420 -20.33 -9.24 4.09
CA LYS A 420 -20.33 -9.99 5.34
C LYS A 420 -21.64 -10.76 5.29
N GLU A 421 -21.57 -12.04 4.95
CA GLU A 421 -22.67 -12.95 5.22
C GLU A 421 -23.01 -12.66 6.69
N GLU A 422 -24.23 -12.21 6.93
CA GLU A 422 -24.81 -12.04 8.27
C GLU A 422 -25.01 -13.46 8.85
N GLU A 423 -23.93 -14.25 8.87
CA GLU A 423 -23.84 -15.54 9.52
C GLU A 423 -24.04 -15.28 11.01
N ASP A 424 -25.26 -15.62 11.44
CA ASP A 424 -25.58 -16.18 12.76
C ASP A 424 -25.70 -15.23 13.96
N GLU A 425 -26.31 -14.04 13.79
CA GLU A 425 -27.04 -13.43 14.92
C GLU A 425 -28.43 -14.07 15.15
N ALA A 426 -28.90 -14.96 14.27
CA ALA A 426 -30.20 -15.60 14.36
C ALA A 426 -30.25 -16.91 15.18
N GLU A 427 -29.12 -17.51 15.57
CA GLU A 427 -29.13 -18.77 16.37
C GLU A 427 -29.17 -18.54 17.90
N GLY A 428 -29.39 -17.30 18.38
CA GLY A 428 -29.36 -16.96 19.80
C GLY A 428 -30.71 -16.66 20.49
N GLU A 429 -31.82 -16.51 19.77
CA GLU A 429 -33.11 -16.06 20.35
C GLU A 429 -34.22 -17.13 20.50
N GLU A 430 -33.96 -18.41 20.22
CA GLU A 430 -34.90 -19.49 20.58
C GLU A 430 -34.55 -20.13 21.93
N GLU A 431 -35.05 -19.57 23.04
CA GLU A 431 -35.69 -20.29 24.16
C GLU A 431 -35.95 -19.36 25.37
N LYS A 432 -37.00 -18.55 25.28
CA LYS A 432 -37.82 -18.18 26.45
C LYS A 432 -39.30 -18.34 26.10
N LYS A 433 -39.79 -19.57 26.18
CA LYS A 433 -41.23 -19.86 26.29
C LYS A 433 -41.71 -19.40 27.67
N GLU A 434 -42.42 -18.29 27.72
CA GLU A 434 -43.36 -17.99 28.80
C GLU A 434 -44.63 -18.82 28.60
N GLU A 435 -45.00 -19.58 29.63
CA GLU A 435 -46.30 -20.23 29.76
C GLU A 435 -47.38 -19.17 30.02
N ALA A 436 -48.47 -19.19 29.25
CA ALA A 436 -49.75 -18.62 29.67
C ALA A 436 -50.92 -19.48 29.12
N PRO A 437 -52.06 -19.52 29.84
CA PRO A 437 -52.98 -20.64 29.83
C PRO A 437 -54.16 -20.50 28.85
N GLU A 438 -54.80 -21.65 28.66
CA GLU A 438 -55.99 -21.95 27.87
C GLU A 438 -57.16 -20.97 28.06
N GLY A 439 -57.82 -20.65 26.94
CA GLY A 439 -59.14 -20.01 26.90
C GLY A 439 -59.90 -20.44 25.65
N GLU A 440 -60.93 -21.25 25.85
CA GLU A 440 -61.88 -21.77 24.86
C GLU A 440 -62.80 -20.67 24.29
N GLY A 441 -63.24 -20.82 23.04
CA GLY A 441 -64.40 -20.09 22.50
C GLY A 441 -64.58 -20.11 20.97
N GLU A 442 -65.47 -21.01 20.51
CA GLU A 442 -66.36 -21.00 19.32
C GLU A 442 -66.47 -19.69 18.49
N GLN A 443 -66.64 -19.64 17.15
CA GLN A 443 -67.54 -20.36 16.21
C GLN A 443 -67.12 -20.06 14.73
N PRO A 444 -67.63 -20.77 13.71
CA PRO A 444 -67.17 -20.71 12.32
C PRO A 444 -67.94 -19.66 11.49
N ALA A 445 -67.23 -18.93 10.63
CA ALA A 445 -67.82 -18.03 9.64
C ALA A 445 -67.38 -18.39 8.22
N GLU A 446 -68.38 -18.40 7.34
CA GLU A 446 -68.45 -18.81 5.95
C GLU A 446 -67.30 -18.40 5.03
N GLU A 447 -66.93 -19.35 4.17
CA GLU A 447 -66.14 -19.19 2.95
C GLU A 447 -66.81 -18.20 1.98
N GLU A 448 -66.21 -17.03 1.78
CA GLU A 448 -66.36 -16.25 0.54
C GLU A 448 -65.12 -16.45 -0.34
N LYS A 449 -65.28 -17.30 -1.37
CA LYS A 449 -64.35 -17.40 -2.49
C LYS A 449 -64.30 -16.07 -3.24
N LYS A 450 -63.25 -15.29 -3.00
CA LYS A 450 -62.83 -14.20 -3.88
C LYS A 450 -61.87 -14.78 -4.93
N GLU A 451 -62.36 -14.90 -6.16
CA GLU A 451 -61.52 -15.11 -7.34
C GLU A 451 -60.49 -13.97 -7.41
N THR A 452 -59.25 -14.33 -7.14
CA THR A 452 -58.08 -13.47 -7.35
C THR A 452 -57.80 -13.45 -8.84
N PRO A 453 -57.57 -12.29 -9.46
CA PRO A 453 -57.18 -12.24 -10.86
C PRO A 453 -55.87 -13.00 -11.02
N GLU A 454 -55.79 -13.87 -12.02
CA GLU A 454 -54.56 -14.49 -12.50
C GLU A 454 -53.57 -13.37 -12.83
N GLY A 455 -52.75 -13.01 -11.85
CA GLY A 455 -51.59 -12.17 -12.04
C GLY A 455 -50.62 -12.96 -12.91
N GLU A 456 -50.31 -12.42 -14.08
CA GLU A 456 -49.20 -12.87 -14.91
C GLU A 456 -48.00 -13.06 -13.99
N GLY A 457 -47.55 -14.30 -13.85
CA GLY A 457 -46.46 -14.66 -12.94
C GLY A 457 -45.25 -13.80 -13.26
N GLU A 458 -44.98 -12.82 -12.41
CA GLU A 458 -43.65 -12.26 -12.24
C GLU A 458 -42.78 -13.44 -11.85
N GLY A 459 -42.19 -14.10 -12.84
CA GLY A 459 -41.26 -15.19 -12.61
C GLY A 459 -40.18 -14.64 -11.70
N ASP A 460 -40.03 -15.27 -10.53
CA ASP A 460 -38.98 -14.99 -9.56
C ASP A 460 -37.66 -14.93 -10.31
N LYS A 461 -37.22 -13.70 -10.63
CA LYS A 461 -35.87 -13.49 -11.14
C LYS A 461 -34.99 -13.72 -9.92
N GLU A 462 -34.27 -14.83 -9.93
CA GLU A 462 -33.19 -15.04 -8.98
C GLU A 462 -32.38 -13.74 -8.91
N PRO A 463 -32.14 -13.20 -7.69
CA PRO A 463 -31.40 -11.97 -7.55
C PRO A 463 -30.06 -12.12 -8.29
N GLU A 464 -29.79 -11.21 -9.22
CA GLU A 464 -28.54 -11.23 -9.98
C GLU A 464 -27.38 -11.11 -8.98
N ASP A 465 -26.47 -12.09 -8.99
CA ASP A 465 -25.27 -12.05 -8.16
C ASP A 465 -24.49 -10.74 -8.44
N PRO A 466 -24.35 -9.84 -7.45
CA PRO A 466 -23.66 -8.56 -7.64
C PRO A 466 -22.18 -8.72 -8.00
N ASN A 467 -21.63 -9.93 -7.88
CA ASN A 467 -20.26 -10.29 -8.24
C ASN A 467 -20.14 -11.02 -9.59
N LYS A 468 -21.23 -11.31 -10.30
CA LYS A 468 -21.21 -12.08 -11.57
C LYS A 468 -20.22 -11.55 -12.59
N ASP A 469 -20.13 -10.23 -12.69
CA ASP A 469 -19.21 -9.58 -13.61
C ASP A 469 -17.92 -9.17 -12.94
N LYS A 470 -17.68 -9.39 -11.66
CA LYS A 470 -16.47 -8.90 -10.98
C LYS A 470 -15.32 -9.92 -11.09
N PHE A 471 -14.13 -9.51 -10.68
CA PHE A 471 -12.98 -10.39 -10.51
C PHE A 471 -12.29 -10.08 -9.19
N TYR A 472 -11.39 -10.95 -8.73
CA TYR A 472 -10.53 -10.61 -7.59
C TYR A 472 -9.09 -10.48 -8.08
N ALA A 473 -8.28 -9.65 -7.41
CA ALA A 473 -6.83 -9.67 -7.54
C ALA A 473 -6.23 -10.12 -6.22
N ASN A 474 -5.00 -10.66 -6.23
CA ASN A 474 -4.32 -11.00 -4.98
C ASN A 474 -3.69 -9.77 -4.34
N ILE A 475 -3.26 -8.81 -5.18
CA ILE A 475 -2.37 -7.73 -4.76
C ILE A 475 -2.79 -6.40 -5.40
N LEU A 476 -2.75 -5.32 -4.63
CA LEU A 476 -3.02 -3.95 -5.09
C LEU A 476 -1.75 -3.13 -5.03
N HIS A 477 -1.28 -2.63 -6.16
CA HIS A 477 -0.14 -1.75 -6.22
C HIS A 477 -0.62 -0.30 -6.27
N VAL A 478 -0.64 0.34 -5.09
CA VAL A 478 -1.06 1.73 -4.98
C VAL A 478 0.15 2.63 -5.18
N ASP A 479 0.23 3.29 -6.34
CA ASP A 479 1.28 4.27 -6.60
C ASP A 479 1.12 5.48 -5.70
N ARG A 480 2.24 5.96 -5.15
CA ARG A 480 2.24 7.14 -4.29
C ARG A 480 1.82 8.39 -5.05
N THR A 481 2.02 8.44 -6.36
CA THR A 481 1.59 9.58 -7.19
C THR A 481 0.08 9.75 -7.23
N HIS A 482 -0.69 8.67 -7.06
CA HIS A 482 -2.11 8.70 -7.33
C HIS A 482 -2.97 9.13 -6.13
N TYR A 483 -2.48 9.01 -4.90
CA TYR A 483 -3.20 9.53 -3.73
C TYR A 483 -2.81 10.97 -3.39
N LYS A 484 -3.76 11.72 -2.83
CA LYS A 484 -3.55 13.11 -2.39
C LYS A 484 -3.11 13.14 -0.93
N LEU A 485 -3.74 12.31 -0.11
CA LEU A 485 -3.49 12.20 1.32
C LEU A 485 -3.16 10.77 1.70
N PHE A 486 -2.47 10.61 2.83
CA PHE A 486 -2.05 9.29 3.30
C PHE A 486 -3.26 8.40 3.68
N SER A 487 -4.34 9.00 4.18
CA SER A 487 -5.61 8.30 4.45
C SER A 487 -6.27 7.71 3.21
N ASP A 488 -6.10 8.31 2.02
CA ASP A 488 -6.59 7.69 0.77
C ASP A 488 -5.90 6.34 0.54
N PHE A 489 -4.59 6.27 0.77
CA PHE A 489 -3.83 5.01 0.70
C PHE A 489 -4.29 4.00 1.77
N LEU A 490 -4.58 4.46 2.98
CA LEU A 490 -5.12 3.60 4.04
C LEU A 490 -6.51 3.06 3.71
N ASP A 491 -7.32 3.77 2.93
CA ASP A 491 -8.62 3.29 2.49
C ASP A 491 -8.46 2.11 1.51
N PHE A 492 -7.43 2.09 0.65
CA PHE A 492 -7.08 0.91 -0.16
C PHE A 492 -6.65 -0.29 0.70
N GLN A 493 -5.79 -0.05 1.69
CA GLN A 493 -5.35 -1.10 2.61
C GLN A 493 -6.54 -1.66 3.42
N SER A 494 -7.45 -0.78 3.86
CA SER A 494 -8.65 -1.16 4.59
C SER A 494 -9.59 -2.00 3.72
N TYR A 495 -9.81 -1.60 2.46
CA TYR A 495 -10.58 -2.37 1.50
C TYR A 495 -9.97 -3.76 1.25
N GLY A 496 -8.65 -3.86 1.13
CA GLY A 496 -8.00 -5.17 1.01
C GLY A 496 -8.19 -6.06 2.23
N ASN A 497 -8.21 -5.47 3.43
CA ASN A 497 -8.46 -6.17 4.69
C ASN A 497 -9.92 -6.56 4.93
N THR A 498 -10.89 -5.95 4.25
CA THR A 498 -12.29 -6.43 4.33
C THR A 498 -12.50 -7.74 3.59
N GLN A 499 -11.59 -8.12 2.69
CA GLN A 499 -11.63 -9.38 1.97
C GLN A 499 -11.12 -10.54 2.85
N LYS A 500 -11.76 -11.71 2.75
CA LYS A 500 -11.45 -12.92 3.54
C LYS A 500 -10.71 -13.98 2.71
N GLY A 501 -10.00 -14.88 3.40
CA GLY A 501 -9.39 -16.08 2.80
C GLY A 501 -8.40 -15.80 1.68
N GLU A 502 -8.44 -16.60 0.61
CA GLU A 502 -7.56 -16.47 -0.55
C GLU A 502 -7.82 -15.20 -1.39
N ARG A 503 -8.99 -14.56 -1.17
CA ARG A 503 -9.38 -13.29 -1.79
C ARG A 503 -8.83 -12.08 -1.04
N LYS A 504 -8.16 -12.27 0.11
CA LYS A 504 -7.55 -11.18 0.86
C LYS A 504 -6.53 -10.44 -0.02
N GLN A 505 -6.85 -9.20 -0.35
CA GLN A 505 -5.98 -8.33 -1.12
C GLN A 505 -4.95 -7.67 -0.19
N ARG A 506 -3.68 -7.74 -0.59
CA ARG A 506 -2.59 -7.06 0.11
C ARG A 506 -1.99 -5.98 -0.79
N VAL A 507 -1.42 -4.95 -0.20
CA VAL A 507 -0.86 -3.84 -0.99
C VAL A 507 0.62 -4.05 -1.33
N ILE A 508 1.07 -3.45 -2.42
CA ILE A 508 2.48 -3.11 -2.68
C ILE A 508 2.69 -1.68 -2.24
N ILE A 509 3.73 -1.46 -1.44
CA ILE A 509 4.24 -0.13 -1.15
C ILE A 509 5.53 0.06 -1.92
N GLN A 510 5.57 1.10 -2.75
CA GLN A 510 6.69 1.37 -3.64
C GLN A 510 7.42 2.65 -3.22
N ASP A 511 8.76 2.66 -3.36
CA ASP A 511 9.55 3.88 -3.20
C ASP A 511 9.60 4.72 -4.49
N ASN A 512 10.01 5.99 -4.37
CA ASN A 512 9.93 6.89 -5.51
C ASN A 512 11.09 6.68 -6.51
N PHE A 513 10.94 7.14 -7.75
CA PHE A 513 12.00 7.02 -8.77
C PHE A 513 13.32 7.66 -8.30
N TYR A 514 13.28 8.93 -7.91
CA TYR A 514 14.36 9.58 -7.16
C TYR A 514 14.05 9.44 -5.69
N GLU A 515 15.02 9.01 -4.89
CA GLU A 515 14.75 8.74 -3.48
C GLU A 515 15.96 9.01 -2.60
N SER A 516 15.69 9.44 -1.37
CA SER A 516 16.70 9.64 -0.32
C SER A 516 17.18 8.30 0.26
N SER A 517 18.21 8.33 1.10
CA SER A 517 18.64 7.17 1.89
C SER A 517 17.68 6.81 3.03
N ASN A 518 16.60 7.59 3.24
CA ASN A 518 15.58 7.28 4.22
C ASN A 518 14.95 5.91 3.91
N SER A 519 14.80 5.08 4.94
CA SER A 519 14.24 3.73 4.87
C SER A 519 12.86 3.59 5.49
N ASP A 520 12.19 4.69 5.85
CA ASP A 520 10.89 4.68 6.52
C ASP A 520 9.80 3.93 5.71
N ILE A 521 9.94 3.84 4.38
CA ILE A 521 9.06 3.04 3.51
C ILE A 521 9.11 1.54 3.83
N ILE A 522 10.25 1.03 4.30
CA ILE A 522 10.41 -0.36 4.73
C ILE A 522 9.61 -0.60 5.99
N ASP A 523 9.75 0.30 6.96
CA ASP A 523 9.03 0.21 8.22
C ASP A 523 7.53 0.34 8.01
N LEU A 524 7.09 1.24 7.12
CA LEU A 524 5.69 1.39 6.75
C LEU A 524 5.12 0.10 6.13
N ALA A 525 5.83 -0.49 5.17
CA ALA A 525 5.38 -1.71 4.49
C ALA A 525 5.32 -2.93 5.41
N LEU A 526 6.24 -3.04 6.36
CA LEU A 526 6.20 -4.09 7.39
C LEU A 526 5.07 -3.83 8.39
N GLY A 527 4.92 -2.59 8.85
CA GLY A 527 3.87 -2.18 9.79
C GLY A 527 2.46 -2.41 9.26
N LEU A 528 2.24 -2.14 7.98
CA LEU A 528 0.96 -2.36 7.32
C LEU A 528 0.76 -3.79 6.85
N ASN A 529 1.73 -4.68 7.07
CA ASN A 529 1.70 -6.05 6.57
C ASN A 529 1.46 -6.12 5.03
N ALA A 530 2.09 -5.22 4.29
CA ALA A 530 2.04 -5.17 2.82
C ALA A 530 2.52 -6.51 2.21
N ALA A 531 2.01 -6.90 1.04
CA ALA A 531 2.51 -8.09 0.34
C ALA A 531 3.98 -7.90 -0.05
N TYR A 532 4.28 -6.74 -0.62
CA TYR A 532 5.60 -6.38 -1.10
C TYR A 532 5.96 -4.95 -0.68
N VAL A 533 7.25 -4.75 -0.41
CA VAL A 533 7.87 -3.43 -0.50
C VAL A 533 8.71 -3.40 -1.77
N ASN A 534 8.33 -2.57 -2.74
CA ASN A 534 9.04 -2.43 -4.00
C ASN A 534 10.06 -1.29 -3.95
N ILE A 535 11.32 -1.63 -4.17
CA ILE A 535 12.43 -0.68 -4.29
C ILE A 535 12.75 -0.52 -5.79
N LYS A 536 12.43 0.66 -6.35
CA LYS A 536 12.72 1.00 -7.75
C LYS A 536 14.24 1.09 -7.96
N GLY A 537 14.84 0.01 -8.43
CA GLY A 537 16.25 -0.06 -8.82
C GLY A 537 17.13 -0.86 -7.86
N ILE A 538 18.13 -1.53 -8.42
CA ILE A 538 19.01 -2.45 -7.70
C ILE A 538 20.42 -1.88 -7.42
N ASN A 539 20.88 -0.86 -8.16
CA ASN A 539 22.28 -0.40 -8.15
C ASN A 539 22.56 0.94 -7.47
N ASN A 540 21.59 1.55 -6.79
CA ASN A 540 21.77 2.85 -6.15
C ASN A 540 22.01 2.71 -4.63
N SER A 541 22.93 3.51 -4.08
CA SER A 541 23.25 3.49 -2.64
C SER A 541 22.06 3.87 -1.77
N THR A 542 21.18 4.77 -2.23
CA THR A 542 19.95 5.15 -1.50
C THR A 542 18.96 3.99 -1.43
N LYS A 543 18.95 3.13 -2.46
CA LYS A 543 18.16 1.90 -2.53
C LYS A 543 18.78 0.80 -1.65
N LEU A 544 20.11 0.67 -1.64
CA LEU A 544 20.84 -0.26 -0.77
C LEU A 544 20.60 0.03 0.72
N ALA A 545 20.46 1.30 1.12
CA ALA A 545 20.10 1.67 2.49
C ALA A 545 18.76 1.05 2.93
N LYS A 546 17.77 1.00 2.03
CA LYS A 546 16.46 0.37 2.28
C LYS A 546 16.58 -1.15 2.37
N VAL A 547 17.36 -1.78 1.48
CA VAL A 547 17.65 -3.22 1.56
C VAL A 547 18.34 -3.58 2.88
N LEU A 548 19.26 -2.73 3.37
CA LEU A 548 19.92 -2.92 4.67
C LEU A 548 18.93 -2.82 5.84
N ARG A 549 18.03 -1.82 5.82
CA ARG A 549 16.96 -1.71 6.83
C ARG A 549 16.06 -2.94 6.80
N TYR A 550 15.61 -3.34 5.61
CA TYR A 550 14.76 -4.52 5.43
C TYR A 550 15.43 -5.79 5.97
N ASN A 551 16.69 -6.04 5.62
CA ASN A 551 17.46 -7.16 6.16
C ASN A 551 17.53 -7.12 7.71
N THR A 552 17.73 -5.94 8.29
CA THR A 552 17.82 -5.77 9.75
C THR A 552 16.51 -6.12 10.44
N VAL A 553 15.38 -5.59 9.95
CA VAL A 553 14.07 -5.81 10.56
C VAL A 553 13.59 -7.24 10.32
N SER A 554 13.67 -7.75 9.09
CA SER A 554 13.26 -9.13 8.78
C SER A 554 14.06 -10.19 9.57
N SER A 555 15.37 -9.98 9.75
CA SER A 555 16.20 -10.86 10.59
C SER A 555 15.77 -10.86 12.07
N ARG A 556 15.21 -9.76 12.55
CA ARG A 556 14.66 -9.68 13.91
C ARG A 556 13.31 -10.39 13.99
N LEU A 557 12.42 -10.14 13.03
CA LEU A 557 11.10 -10.77 12.99
C LEU A 557 11.21 -12.30 12.89
N LEU A 558 12.12 -12.83 12.05
CA LEU A 558 12.38 -14.28 11.97
C LEU A 558 12.80 -14.87 13.33
N LYS A 559 13.67 -14.18 14.07
CA LYS A 559 14.09 -14.65 15.41
C LYS A 559 12.96 -14.64 16.44
N LEU A 560 12.01 -13.71 16.31
CA LEU A 560 10.83 -13.65 17.17
C LEU A 560 9.87 -14.79 16.81
N ALA A 561 9.63 -15.02 15.53
CA ALA A 561 8.82 -16.14 15.04
C ALA A 561 9.39 -17.51 15.45
N ASP A 562 10.71 -17.67 15.47
CA ASP A 562 11.37 -18.91 15.92
C ASP A 562 11.27 -19.13 17.45
N SER A 563 10.89 -18.09 18.22
CA SER A 563 10.84 -18.13 19.68
C SER A 563 9.44 -18.36 20.27
N GLU A 564 8.41 -18.23 19.43
CA GLU A 564 7.01 -18.52 19.73
C GLU A 564 6.69 -19.99 19.42
#